data_AF-A0A7X8GEL5-F1
#
_entry.id   AF-A0A7X8GEL5-F1
#
_cell.length_a   1.000
_cell.length_b   1.000
_cell.length_c   1.000
_cell.angle_alpha   90.00
_cell.angle_beta   90.00
_cell.angle_gamma   90.00
#
_symmetry.space_group_name_H-M   'P 1'
#
loop_
_entity.id
_entity.type
_entity.pdbx_description
1 polymer ?
#
loop_
_entity_poly.entity_id
_entity_poly.type
_entity_poly.pdbx_seq_one_letter_code
_entity_poly.pdbx_strand_id
1 'polypeptide(L)'
;MSLYTTSRSKAINLGIYGADLNYLIHFGQSENSIRYLIASRQLAGQIGVAMAFDQETMEEYQSNLENKDALINIIFLAYENVKKMLKSEDQFLLSTLVITGSWIENMYLTTKLLPYFESSEIKTKLVDKLLQQREYLTNMYELIVELHEGDNIFVNDLLEQLNKIETVYEDFENKLLTEEDIKVLEHHVSELRSKLIQID
;
A
#
# COMPACT_ATOMS: atom_id res chain seq x y z
N MET A 1 -12.64 -19.23 -10.79
CA MET A 1 -11.44 -18.44 -11.15
C MET A 1 -11.68 -16.93 -11.08
N SER A 2 -12.78 -16.36 -11.59
CA SER A 2 -13.00 -14.89 -11.55
C SER A 2 -13.13 -14.30 -10.14
N LEU A 3 -13.89 -14.93 -9.22
CA LEU A 3 -14.08 -14.41 -7.86
C LEU A 3 -12.77 -14.28 -7.06
N TYR A 4 -11.88 -15.26 -7.13
CA TYR A 4 -10.60 -15.23 -6.41
C TYR A 4 -9.63 -14.19 -6.97
N THR A 5 -9.56 -14.05 -8.30
CA THR A 5 -8.83 -12.95 -8.94
C THR A 5 -9.40 -11.60 -8.51
N THR A 6 -10.73 -11.48 -8.41
CA THR A 6 -11.35 -10.25 -7.91
C THR A 6 -10.99 -9.97 -6.45
N SER A 7 -11.02 -10.95 -5.54
CA SER A 7 -10.68 -10.74 -4.12
C SER A 7 -9.22 -10.33 -3.92
N ARG A 8 -8.28 -10.92 -4.67
CA ARG A 8 -6.86 -10.57 -4.61
C ARG A 8 -6.59 -9.15 -5.12
N SER A 9 -7.19 -8.77 -6.25
CA SER A 9 -7.09 -7.40 -6.76
C SER A 9 -7.70 -6.37 -5.80
N LYS A 10 -8.82 -6.71 -5.15
CA LYS A 10 -9.46 -5.84 -4.14
C LYS A 10 -8.65 -5.71 -2.86
N ALA A 11 -7.98 -6.77 -2.44
CA ALA A 11 -7.09 -6.74 -1.28
C ALA A 11 -5.90 -5.78 -1.53
N ILE A 12 -5.25 -5.86 -2.69
CA ILE A 12 -4.21 -4.90 -3.05
C ILE A 12 -4.77 -3.47 -3.09
N ASN A 13 -5.91 -3.27 -3.76
CA ASN A 13 -6.52 -1.94 -3.82
C ASN A 13 -6.87 -1.41 -2.42
N LEU A 14 -7.37 -2.25 -1.51
CA LEU A 14 -7.64 -1.84 -0.12
C LEU A 14 -6.37 -1.27 0.53
N GLY A 15 -5.22 -1.91 0.31
CA GLY A 15 -3.92 -1.37 0.74
C GLY A 15 -3.59 -0.01 0.14
N ILE A 16 -3.75 0.13 -1.18
CA ILE A 16 -3.50 1.38 -1.92
C ILE A 16 -4.39 2.53 -1.41
N TYR A 17 -5.71 2.32 -1.36
CA TYR A 17 -6.66 3.32 -0.87
C TYR A 17 -6.42 3.65 0.61
N GLY A 18 -5.95 2.69 1.41
CA GLY A 18 -5.53 2.91 2.80
C GLY A 18 -4.33 3.82 2.95
N ALA A 19 -3.33 3.68 2.09
CA ALA A 19 -2.17 4.56 2.08
C ALA A 19 -2.55 5.98 1.64
N ASP A 20 -3.38 6.14 0.60
CA ASP A 20 -3.92 7.46 0.19
C ASP A 20 -4.75 8.12 1.29
N LEU A 21 -5.60 7.34 1.98
CA LEU A 21 -6.37 7.77 3.14
C LEU A 21 -5.43 8.32 4.24
N ASN A 22 -4.44 7.52 4.63
CA ASN A 22 -3.49 7.89 5.67
C ASN A 22 -2.64 9.11 5.27
N TYR A 23 -2.25 9.20 3.99
CA TYR A 23 -1.53 10.34 3.45
C TYR A 23 -2.36 11.63 3.59
N LEU A 24 -3.62 11.64 3.16
CA LEU A 24 -4.47 12.82 3.27
C LEU A 24 -4.66 13.27 4.72
N ILE A 25 -4.86 12.34 5.65
CA ILE A 25 -4.95 12.65 7.08
C ILE A 25 -3.64 13.28 7.57
N HIS A 26 -2.49 12.72 7.21
CA HIS A 26 -1.19 13.25 7.62
C HIS A 26 -0.94 14.68 7.12
N PHE A 27 -1.45 15.04 5.95
CA PHE A 27 -1.32 16.39 5.37
C PHE A 27 -2.51 17.32 5.67
N GLY A 28 -3.36 16.97 6.64
CA GLY A 28 -4.45 17.82 7.11
C GLY A 28 -5.61 17.96 6.13
N GLN A 29 -5.73 17.04 5.17
CA GLN A 29 -6.77 16.98 4.15
C GLN A 29 -7.90 16.02 4.59
N SER A 30 -8.34 16.12 5.84
CA SER A 30 -9.31 15.18 6.45
C SER A 30 -10.64 15.14 5.71
N GLU A 31 -11.16 16.26 5.19
CA GLU A 31 -12.39 16.26 4.39
C GLU A 31 -12.23 15.45 3.09
N ASN A 32 -11.09 15.64 2.41
CA ASN A 32 -10.76 14.92 1.17
C ASN A 32 -10.53 13.43 1.41
N SER A 33 -10.13 13.04 2.62
CA SER A 33 -9.83 11.66 2.99
C SER A 33 -11.09 10.77 3.08
N ILE A 34 -12.28 11.36 3.29
CA ILE A 34 -13.55 10.62 3.47
C ILE A 34 -13.86 9.72 2.27
N ARG A 35 -13.54 10.16 1.04
CA ARG A 35 -13.76 9.34 -0.17
C ARG A 35 -12.93 8.04 -0.14
N TYR A 36 -11.70 8.11 0.37
CA TYR A 36 -10.81 6.95 0.48
C TYR A 36 -11.22 6.03 1.64
N LEU A 37 -11.77 6.58 2.72
CA LEU A 37 -12.38 5.80 3.79
C LEU A 37 -13.57 4.99 3.26
N ILE A 38 -14.47 5.63 2.50
CA ILE A 38 -15.64 4.96 1.90
C ILE A 38 -15.19 3.87 0.92
N ALA A 39 -14.23 4.17 0.04
CA ALA A 39 -13.68 3.18 -0.89
C ALA A 39 -13.03 2.00 -0.15
N SER A 40 -12.25 2.27 0.90
CA SER A 40 -11.63 1.25 1.75
C SER A 40 -12.70 0.35 2.39
N ARG A 41 -13.77 0.93 2.95
CA ARG A 41 -14.90 0.16 3.51
C ARG A 41 -15.58 -0.72 2.46
N GLN A 42 -15.79 -0.20 1.26
CA GLN A 42 -16.38 -0.97 0.15
C GLN A 42 -15.49 -2.15 -0.24
N LEU A 43 -14.19 -1.92 -0.43
CA LEU A 43 -13.22 -2.97 -0.77
C LEU A 43 -13.10 -4.03 0.34
N ALA A 44 -13.03 -3.59 1.60
CA ALA A 44 -13.05 -4.47 2.77
C ALA A 44 -14.31 -5.35 2.78
N GLY A 45 -15.48 -4.80 2.46
CA GLY A 45 -16.71 -5.58 2.35
C GLY A 45 -16.66 -6.64 1.25
N GLN A 46 -16.03 -6.34 0.13
CA GLN A 46 -15.92 -7.27 -1.00
C GLN A 46 -14.90 -8.40 -0.79
N ILE A 47 -14.03 -8.29 0.23
CA ILE A 47 -13.13 -9.39 0.66
C ILE A 47 -13.57 -10.02 2.00
N GLY A 48 -14.77 -9.68 2.48
CA GLY A 48 -15.40 -10.32 3.66
C GLY A 48 -15.00 -9.73 5.02
N VAL A 49 -14.37 -8.56 5.05
CA VAL A 49 -13.88 -7.90 6.29
C VAL A 49 -14.52 -6.54 6.53
N ALA A 50 -15.77 -6.37 6.11
CA ALA A 50 -16.53 -5.10 6.25
C ALA A 50 -16.58 -4.59 7.70
N MET A 51 -16.60 -5.50 8.67
CA MET A 51 -16.68 -5.16 10.11
C MET A 51 -15.46 -4.40 10.61
N ALA A 52 -14.35 -4.39 9.88
CA ALA A 52 -13.20 -3.56 10.20
C ALA A 52 -13.48 -2.05 10.01
N PHE A 53 -14.51 -1.71 9.24
CA PHE A 53 -15.00 -0.35 8.97
C PHE A 53 -16.51 -0.28 9.23
N ASP A 54 -16.91 -0.74 10.41
CA ASP A 54 -18.31 -0.75 10.83
C ASP A 54 -18.87 0.66 11.06
N GLN A 55 -20.15 0.74 11.43
CA GLN A 55 -20.83 2.01 11.60
C GLN A 55 -20.18 2.86 12.70
N GLU A 56 -19.74 2.25 13.79
CA GLU A 56 -19.06 2.93 14.90
C GLU A 56 -17.75 3.55 14.43
N THR A 57 -16.90 2.79 13.73
CA THR A 57 -15.64 3.29 13.15
C THR A 57 -15.88 4.50 12.23
N MET A 58 -16.95 4.45 11.41
CA MET A 58 -17.27 5.53 10.48
C MET A 58 -17.79 6.79 11.19
N GLU A 59 -18.55 6.64 12.27
CA GLU A 59 -19.05 7.74 13.09
C GLU A 59 -17.93 8.39 13.92
N GLU A 60 -17.05 7.58 14.51
CA GLU A 60 -15.85 8.05 15.18
C GLU A 60 -14.97 8.86 14.24
N TYR A 61 -14.78 8.39 13.00
CA TYR A 61 -14.01 9.13 12.01
C TYR A 61 -14.63 10.51 11.71
N GLN A 62 -15.93 10.56 11.44
CA GLN A 62 -16.63 11.81 11.09
C GLN A 62 -16.65 12.82 12.24
N SER A 63 -16.79 12.35 13.48
CA SER A 63 -16.79 13.20 14.67
C SER A 63 -15.40 13.75 15.03
N ASN A 64 -14.33 13.19 14.46
CA ASN A 64 -12.94 13.57 14.74
C ASN A 64 -12.23 14.22 13.54
N LEU A 65 -12.94 14.74 12.52
CA LEU A 65 -12.33 15.27 11.30
C LEU A 65 -11.26 16.36 11.53
N GLU A 66 -11.38 17.14 12.60
CA GLU A 66 -10.42 18.18 12.99
C GLU A 66 -9.24 17.65 13.82
N ASN A 67 -9.29 16.41 14.29
CA ASN A 67 -8.28 15.79 15.15
C ASN A 67 -7.48 14.73 14.37
N LYS A 68 -6.39 15.18 13.74
CA LYS A 68 -5.48 14.34 12.95
C LYS A 68 -5.00 13.09 13.70
N ASP A 69 -4.59 13.22 14.96
CA ASP A 69 -4.04 12.09 15.71
C ASP A 69 -5.12 11.05 16.02
N ALA A 70 -6.35 11.49 16.30
CA ALA A 70 -7.49 10.60 16.45
C ALA A 70 -7.80 9.86 15.15
N LEU A 71 -7.80 10.55 14.00
CA LEU A 71 -8.04 9.92 12.70
C LEU A 71 -6.98 8.87 12.37
N ILE A 72 -5.70 9.15 12.61
CA ILE A 72 -4.61 8.19 12.42
C ILE A 72 -4.86 6.93 13.26
N ASN A 73 -5.24 7.10 14.52
CA ASN A 73 -5.52 5.97 15.41
C ASN A 73 -6.74 5.16 14.97
N ILE A 74 -7.82 5.80 14.54
CA ILE A 74 -9.03 5.13 14.04
C ILE A 74 -8.70 4.27 12.82
N ILE A 75 -7.96 4.83 11.85
CA ILE A 75 -7.56 4.08 10.65
C ILE A 75 -6.60 2.94 11.00
N PHE A 76 -5.64 3.19 11.89
CA PHE A 76 -4.73 2.13 12.36
C PHE A 76 -5.51 0.95 12.97
N LEU A 77 -6.48 1.21 13.85
CA LEU A 77 -7.32 0.17 14.46
C LEU A 77 -8.17 -0.57 13.42
N ALA A 78 -8.72 0.14 12.43
CA ALA A 78 -9.47 -0.47 11.34
C ALA A 78 -8.60 -1.46 10.53
N TYR A 79 -7.39 -1.06 10.13
CA TYR A 79 -6.48 -1.95 9.38
C TYR A 79 -5.92 -3.09 10.24
N GLU A 80 -5.72 -2.90 11.54
CA GLU A 80 -5.42 -4.00 12.47
C GLU A 80 -6.58 -4.99 12.56
N ASN A 81 -7.83 -4.52 12.51
CA ASN A 81 -8.99 -5.40 12.45
C ASN A 81 -9.08 -6.15 11.12
N VAL A 82 -8.79 -5.52 9.98
CA VAL A 82 -8.67 -6.21 8.67
C VAL A 82 -7.70 -7.39 8.80
N LYS A 83 -6.48 -7.12 9.31
CA LYS A 83 -5.46 -8.16 9.50
C LYS A 83 -5.94 -9.28 10.44
N LYS A 84 -6.61 -8.93 11.55
CA LYS A 84 -7.15 -9.93 12.50
C LYS A 84 -8.32 -10.74 11.95
N MET A 85 -9.04 -10.24 10.96
CA MET A 85 -10.16 -10.96 10.33
C MET A 85 -9.69 -11.92 9.23
N LEU A 86 -8.51 -11.67 8.66
CA LEU A 86 -7.89 -12.49 7.62
C LEU A 86 -6.96 -13.55 8.25
N LYS A 87 -7.50 -14.72 8.64
CA LYS A 87 -6.82 -15.73 9.48
C LYS A 87 -6.67 -17.13 8.90
N SER A 88 -7.34 -17.48 7.80
CA SER A 88 -7.09 -18.73 7.08
C SER A 88 -5.88 -18.60 6.15
N GLU A 89 -5.33 -19.71 5.66
CA GLU A 89 -4.23 -19.72 4.68
C GLU A 89 -4.50 -18.83 3.46
N ASP A 90 -5.65 -19.04 2.80
CA ASP A 90 -6.12 -18.18 1.71
C ASP A 90 -6.27 -16.70 2.11
N GLN A 91 -6.65 -16.44 3.36
CA GLN A 91 -6.84 -15.09 3.86
C GLN A 91 -5.51 -14.44 4.27
N PHE A 92 -4.50 -15.22 4.67
CA PHE A 92 -3.15 -14.70 4.89
C PHE A 92 -2.60 -14.12 3.60
N LEU A 93 -2.81 -14.78 2.45
CA LEU A 93 -2.45 -14.19 1.16
C LEU A 93 -3.17 -12.85 0.95
N LEU A 94 -4.49 -12.77 1.20
CA LEU A 94 -5.21 -11.49 1.11
C LEU A 94 -4.64 -10.43 2.05
N SER A 95 -4.30 -10.78 3.28
CA SER A 95 -3.70 -9.85 4.24
C SER A 95 -2.34 -9.35 3.77
N THR A 96 -1.51 -10.24 3.24
CA THR A 96 -0.22 -9.89 2.66
C THR A 96 -0.40 -8.94 1.48
N LEU A 97 -1.38 -9.21 0.60
CA LEU A 97 -1.69 -8.35 -0.54
C LEU A 97 -2.17 -6.94 -0.12
N VAL A 98 -2.92 -6.80 0.99
CA VAL A 98 -3.26 -5.49 1.57
C VAL A 98 -1.99 -4.72 1.98
N ILE A 99 -1.05 -5.40 2.64
CA ILE A 99 0.22 -4.79 3.07
C ILE A 99 1.05 -4.39 1.83
N THR A 100 1.12 -5.26 0.82
CA THR A 100 1.81 -4.98 -0.45
C THR A 100 1.22 -3.79 -1.18
N GLY A 101 -0.11 -3.67 -1.26
CA GLY A 101 -0.75 -2.50 -1.86
C GLY A 101 -0.41 -1.19 -1.14
N SER A 102 -0.40 -1.21 0.20
CA SER A 102 0.00 -0.05 1.01
C SER A 102 1.47 0.32 0.78
N TRP A 103 2.36 -0.67 0.68
CA TRP A 103 3.77 -0.43 0.36
C TRP A 103 3.95 0.20 -1.02
N ILE A 104 3.28 -0.34 -2.05
CA ILE A 104 3.34 0.19 -3.42
C ILE A 104 2.94 1.67 -3.46
N GLU A 105 1.82 2.02 -2.80
CA GLU A 105 1.34 3.40 -2.78
C GLU A 105 2.27 4.33 -1.99
N ASN A 106 2.78 3.89 -0.83
CA ASN A 106 3.72 4.68 -0.05
C ASN A 106 5.03 4.94 -0.83
N MET A 107 5.51 3.94 -1.58
CA MET A 107 6.67 4.09 -2.45
C MET A 107 6.40 5.06 -3.60
N TYR A 108 5.22 4.95 -4.23
CA TYR A 108 4.80 5.87 -5.28
C TYR A 108 4.72 7.31 -4.76
N LEU A 109 4.02 7.55 -3.67
CA LEU A 109 3.87 8.88 -3.07
C LEU A 109 5.22 9.46 -2.67
N THR A 110 6.05 8.68 -1.97
CA THR A 110 7.36 9.15 -1.49
C THR A 110 8.28 9.50 -2.65
N THR A 111 8.38 8.65 -3.67
CA THR A 111 9.23 8.91 -4.85
C THR A 111 8.71 10.09 -5.69
N LYS A 112 7.39 10.24 -5.84
CA LYS A 112 6.77 11.39 -6.53
C LYS A 112 6.95 12.71 -5.80
N LEU A 113 6.96 12.70 -4.47
CA LEU A 113 7.08 13.91 -3.65
C LEU A 113 8.54 14.33 -3.47
N LEU A 114 9.49 13.40 -3.55
CA LEU A 114 10.91 13.66 -3.31
C LEU A 114 11.47 14.89 -4.06
N PRO A 115 11.16 15.13 -5.36
CA PRO A 115 11.65 16.30 -6.10
C PRO A 115 11.17 17.64 -5.53
N TYR A 116 10.03 17.67 -4.83
CA TYR A 116 9.39 18.88 -4.32
C TYR A 116 9.92 19.33 -2.95
N PHE A 117 10.72 18.52 -2.27
CA PHE A 117 11.38 18.95 -1.04
C PHE A 117 12.53 19.90 -1.36
N GLU A 118 12.66 21.03 -0.67
CA GLU A 118 13.77 21.96 -0.90
C GLU A 118 15.02 21.61 -0.08
N SER A 119 14.82 21.04 1.12
CA SER A 119 15.92 20.69 2.02
C SER A 119 16.66 19.44 1.56
N SER A 120 17.95 19.60 1.27
CA SER A 120 18.85 18.49 0.93
C SER A 120 18.93 17.46 2.06
N GLU A 121 18.90 17.89 3.32
CA GLU A 121 18.92 16.99 4.48
C GLU A 121 17.65 16.12 4.52
N ILE A 122 16.48 16.71 4.26
CA ILE A 122 15.21 15.96 4.20
C ILE A 122 15.24 14.98 3.02
N LYS A 123 15.72 15.41 1.85
CA LYS A 123 15.86 14.52 0.68
C LYS A 123 16.74 13.32 1.00
N THR A 124 17.93 13.53 1.58
CA THR A 124 18.84 12.44 1.94
C THR A 124 18.16 11.45 2.91
N LYS A 125 17.50 11.95 3.96
CA LYS A 125 16.77 11.09 4.91
C LYS A 125 15.65 10.28 4.23
N LEU A 126 14.92 10.88 3.28
CA LEU A 126 13.88 10.18 2.54
C LEU A 126 14.47 9.12 1.61
N VAL A 127 15.59 9.40 0.95
CA VAL A 127 16.32 8.42 0.13
C VAL A 127 16.80 7.25 1.00
N ASP A 128 17.37 7.51 2.18
CA ASP A 128 17.77 6.44 3.12
C ASP A 128 16.56 5.59 3.54
N LYS A 129 15.39 6.21 3.73
CA LYS A 129 14.15 5.50 4.04
C LYS A 129 13.65 4.67 2.86
N LEU A 130 13.72 5.18 1.64
CA LEU A 130 13.40 4.43 0.42
C LEU A 130 14.31 3.21 0.25
N LEU A 131 15.60 3.33 0.60
CA LEU A 131 16.53 2.20 0.58
C LEU A 131 16.18 1.13 1.62
N GLN A 132 15.80 1.54 2.83
CA GLN A 132 15.33 0.63 3.88
C GLN A 132 14.07 -0.15 3.47
N GLN A 133 13.27 0.37 2.53
CA GLN A 133 12.06 -0.33 2.05
C GLN A 133 12.35 -1.61 1.26
N ARG A 134 13.59 -1.84 0.82
CA ARG A 134 13.96 -3.09 0.14
C ARG A 134 13.74 -4.32 1.01
N GLU A 135 14.11 -4.28 2.29
CA GLU A 135 13.94 -5.42 3.20
C GLU A 135 12.44 -5.79 3.33
N TYR A 136 11.58 -4.78 3.39
CA TYR A 136 10.13 -4.99 3.40
C TYR A 136 9.63 -5.59 2.08
N LEU A 137 10.15 -5.13 0.94
CA LEU A 137 9.84 -5.70 -0.38
C LEU A 137 10.20 -7.18 -0.43
N THR A 138 11.43 -7.53 -0.06
CA THR A 138 11.91 -8.92 -0.08
C THR A 138 11.08 -9.83 0.82
N ASN A 139 10.82 -9.40 2.06
CA ASN A 139 9.99 -10.17 2.99
C ASN A 139 8.56 -10.37 2.46
N MET A 140 7.96 -9.35 1.85
CA MET A 140 6.63 -9.48 1.25
C MET A 140 6.64 -10.38 0.01
N TYR A 141 7.66 -10.26 -0.84
CA TYR A 141 7.81 -11.08 -2.02
C TYR A 141 7.90 -12.57 -1.64
N GLU A 142 8.79 -12.91 -0.72
CA GLU A 142 8.95 -14.27 -0.20
C GLU A 142 7.65 -14.81 0.41
N LEU A 143 6.95 -13.99 1.20
CA LEU A 143 5.69 -14.39 1.80
C LEU A 143 4.58 -14.61 0.77
N ILE A 144 4.51 -13.79 -0.29
CA ILE A 144 3.56 -14.01 -1.39
C ILE A 144 3.90 -15.31 -2.12
N VAL A 145 5.19 -15.59 -2.38
CA VAL A 145 5.63 -16.83 -3.02
C VAL A 145 5.26 -18.05 -2.17
N GLU A 146 5.47 -18.00 -0.85
CA GLU A 146 5.13 -19.09 0.07
C GLU A 146 3.62 -19.37 0.09
N LEU A 147 2.80 -18.31 0.11
CA LEU A 147 1.34 -18.40 0.20
C LEU A 147 0.66 -18.62 -1.16
N HIS A 148 1.40 -18.53 -2.27
CA HIS A 148 0.85 -18.62 -3.61
C HIS A 148 1.16 -19.97 -4.27
N GLU A 149 0.11 -20.75 -4.56
CA GLU A 149 0.23 -22.04 -5.26
C GLU A 149 0.63 -21.94 -6.77
N GLY A 150 0.87 -20.73 -7.30
CA GLY A 150 1.29 -20.51 -8.69
C GLY A 150 0.16 -20.50 -9.74
N ASP A 151 -1.08 -20.76 -9.33
CA ASP A 151 -2.24 -20.94 -10.22
C ASP A 151 -2.94 -19.62 -10.63
N ASN A 152 -2.51 -18.48 -10.09
CA ASN A 152 -3.22 -17.20 -10.21
C ASN A 152 -2.42 -16.18 -11.02
N ILE A 153 -2.89 -15.91 -12.24
CA ILE A 153 -2.24 -15.00 -13.19
C ILE A 153 -2.01 -13.60 -12.60
N PHE A 154 -2.95 -13.07 -11.81
CA PHE A 154 -2.79 -11.74 -11.20
C PHE A 154 -1.66 -11.70 -10.17
N VAL A 155 -1.54 -12.73 -9.32
CA VAL A 155 -0.44 -12.83 -8.35
C VAL A 155 0.88 -13.07 -9.05
N ASN A 156 0.90 -13.90 -10.10
CA ASN A 156 2.11 -14.15 -10.88
C ASN A 156 2.62 -12.87 -11.57
N ASP A 157 1.73 -12.06 -12.18
CA ASP A 157 2.13 -10.77 -12.75
C ASP A 157 2.63 -9.80 -11.67
N LEU A 158 1.95 -9.72 -10.52
CA LEU A 158 2.41 -8.93 -9.38
C LEU A 158 3.83 -9.32 -8.95
N LEU A 159 4.10 -10.61 -8.76
CA LEU A 159 5.43 -11.12 -8.40
C LEU A 159 6.47 -10.73 -9.45
N GLU A 160 6.16 -10.85 -10.74
CA GLU A 160 7.07 -10.42 -11.81
C GLU A 160 7.39 -8.92 -11.71
N GLN A 161 6.39 -8.07 -11.46
CA GLN A 161 6.63 -6.62 -11.31
C GLN A 161 7.40 -6.29 -10.01
N LEU A 162 7.12 -6.97 -8.90
CA LEU A 162 7.86 -6.79 -7.64
C LEU A 162 9.32 -7.19 -7.81
N ASN A 163 9.59 -8.30 -8.51
CA ASN A 163 10.95 -8.75 -8.80
C ASN A 163 11.72 -7.72 -9.67
N LYS A 164 11.05 -7.03 -10.60
CA LYS A 164 11.69 -5.91 -11.35
C LYS A 164 12.12 -4.79 -10.42
N ILE A 165 11.32 -4.47 -9.39
CA ILE A 165 11.69 -3.47 -8.39
C ILE A 165 12.83 -3.98 -7.49
N GLU A 166 12.86 -5.27 -7.14
CA GLU A 166 14.01 -5.85 -6.43
C GLU A 166 15.31 -5.71 -7.22
N THR A 167 15.30 -5.98 -8.53
CA THR A 167 16.48 -5.77 -9.38
C THR A 167 16.97 -4.32 -9.37
N VAL A 168 16.05 -3.33 -9.33
CA VAL A 168 16.44 -1.92 -9.19
C VAL A 168 17.16 -1.68 -7.86
N TYR A 169 16.71 -2.31 -6.77
CA TYR A 169 17.36 -2.21 -5.48
C TYR A 169 18.71 -2.92 -5.41
N GLU A 170 18.89 -4.05 -6.11
CA GLU A 170 20.18 -4.73 -6.22
C GLU A 170 21.23 -3.83 -6.90
N ASP A 171 20.82 -3.12 -7.95
CA ASP A 171 21.67 -2.12 -8.62
C ASP A 171 22.11 -0.97 -7.69
N PHE A 172 21.42 -0.76 -6.57
CA PHE A 172 21.72 0.29 -5.60
C PHE A 172 22.78 -0.12 -4.56
N GLU A 173 22.99 -1.43 -4.31
CA GLU A 173 23.77 -1.93 -3.17
C GLU A 173 25.22 -1.43 -3.10
N ASN A 174 25.80 -0.97 -4.22
CA ASN A 174 27.22 -0.63 -4.29
C ASN A 174 27.50 0.68 -5.03
N LYS A 175 26.52 1.59 -5.11
CA LYS A 175 26.71 2.90 -5.77
C LYS A 175 26.17 4.06 -4.94
N LEU A 176 26.75 5.24 -5.17
CA LEU A 176 26.18 6.49 -4.69
C LEU A 176 24.97 6.82 -5.56
N LEU A 177 23.78 6.89 -4.94
CA LEU A 177 22.55 7.16 -5.67
C LEU A 177 22.49 8.58 -6.21
N THR A 178 22.02 8.68 -7.44
CA THR A 178 21.71 9.92 -8.14
C THR A 178 20.20 10.14 -8.22
N GLU A 179 19.78 11.35 -8.60
CA GLU A 179 18.36 11.62 -8.86
C GLU A 179 17.80 10.74 -10.00
N GLU A 180 18.62 10.35 -10.97
CA GLU A 180 18.20 9.45 -12.04
C GLU A 180 17.95 8.03 -11.54
N ASP A 181 18.74 7.55 -10.57
CA ASP A 181 18.50 6.24 -9.94
C ASP A 181 17.14 6.20 -9.23
N ILE A 182 16.78 7.29 -8.54
CA ILE A 182 15.47 7.39 -7.89
C ILE A 182 14.33 7.48 -8.92
N LYS A 183 14.55 8.12 -10.08
CA LYS A 183 13.56 8.14 -11.17
C LYS A 183 13.34 6.76 -11.77
N VAL A 184 14.36 5.91 -11.83
CA VAL A 184 14.19 4.50 -12.27
C VAL A 184 13.29 3.75 -11.29
N LEU A 185 13.51 3.89 -9.98
CA LEU A 185 12.63 3.30 -8.97
C LEU A 185 11.20 3.84 -9.09
N GLU A 186 11.05 5.16 -9.21
CA GLU A 186 9.75 5.83 -9.41
C GLU A 186 9.01 5.30 -10.64
N HIS A 187 9.72 5.09 -11.75
CA HIS A 187 9.15 4.57 -12.99
C HIS A 187 8.54 3.17 -12.79
N HIS A 188 9.31 2.24 -12.23
CA HIS A 188 8.83 0.86 -12.01
C HIS A 188 7.69 0.79 -11.00
N VAL A 189 7.76 1.56 -9.91
CA VAL A 189 6.68 1.65 -8.92
C VAL A 189 5.42 2.27 -9.55
N SER A 190 5.56 3.32 -10.36
CA SER A 190 4.44 3.95 -11.07
C SER A 190 3.79 3.01 -12.09
N GLU A 191 4.59 2.26 -12.85
CA GLU A 191 4.09 1.28 -13.81
C GLU A 191 3.29 0.18 -13.09
N LEU A 192 3.85 -0.38 -12.01
CA LEU A 192 3.16 -1.37 -11.18
C LEU A 192 1.84 -0.82 -10.64
N ARG A 193 1.87 0.35 -9.98
CA ARG A 193 0.66 1.00 -9.45
C ARG A 193 -0.42 1.18 -10.51
N SER A 194 -0.04 1.61 -11.72
CA SER A 194 -0.99 1.87 -12.81
C SER A 194 -1.73 0.61 -13.29
N LYS A 195 -1.10 -0.57 -13.18
CA LYS A 195 -1.72 -1.86 -13.52
C LYS A 195 -2.71 -2.34 -12.44
N LEU A 196 -2.54 -1.88 -11.20
CA LEU A 196 -3.29 -2.37 -10.04
C LEU A 196 -4.55 -1.56 -9.75
N ILE A 197 -4.51 -0.26 -10.00
CA ILE A 197 -5.64 0.62 -9.73
C ILE A 197 -6.68 0.43 -10.83
N GLN A 198 -7.81 -0.16 -10.45
CA GLN A 198 -9.00 -0.16 -11.28
C GLN A 198 -9.64 1.23 -11.15
N ILE A 199 -9.57 2.01 -12.23
CA ILE A 199 -10.39 3.22 -12.39
C ILE A 199 -11.78 2.70 -12.74
N ASP A 200 -12.66 2.59 -11.74
CA ASP A 200 -14.10 2.54 -11.97
C ASP A 200 -14.64 3.96 -12.25
#